data_AF-A0A816G2D8-F1
#
_entry.id   AF-A0A816G2D8-F1
#
_cell.length_a   1.000
_cell.length_b   1.000
_cell.length_c   1.000
_cell.angle_alpha   90.00
_cell.angle_beta   90.00
_cell.angle_gamma   90.00
#
_symmetry.space_group_name_H-M   'P 1'
#
loop_
_entity.id
_entity.type
_entity.pdbx_description
1 polymer ?
#
loop_
_entity_poly.entity_id
_entity_poly.type
_entity_poly.pdbx_seq_one_letter_code
_entity_poly.pdbx_strand_id
1 'polypeptide(L)'
;MSNYSPVQYPVPVNVPFISPLIAAQWDHSQQWKIPTFEMFTQSLGSTQQAKHEIDLNDSSEYSFIIGHQIDGRCLFPATGYLILVWKTFAKLYNYEDYRQMSVLFEQIQIHRATICSLTNKIIFYVNILPTNGTFEIIENNTIIVTGRISLSEQL
;
A
#
# COMPACT_ATOMS: atom_id res chain seq x y z
N MET A 1 -5.27 15.28 -60.61
CA MET A 1 -5.01 16.65 -60.09
C MET A 1 -6.02 16.92 -58.99
N SER A 2 -5.58 17.45 -57.85
CA SER A 2 -6.49 17.84 -56.75
C SER A 2 -7.36 19.01 -57.20
N ASN A 3 -8.68 18.88 -57.09
CA ASN A 3 -9.67 19.87 -57.57
C ASN A 3 -9.90 21.05 -56.59
N TYR A 4 -8.92 21.38 -55.75
CA TYR A 4 -9.06 22.43 -54.74
C TYR A 4 -7.91 23.43 -54.81
N SER A 5 -8.26 24.71 -54.69
CA SER A 5 -7.28 25.79 -54.54
C SER A 5 -6.47 25.61 -53.24
N PRO A 6 -5.19 26.00 -53.22
CA PRO A 6 -4.36 25.91 -52.03
C PRO A 6 -4.96 26.66 -50.83
N VAL A 7 -4.92 26.06 -49.64
CA VAL A 7 -5.39 26.68 -48.39
C VAL A 7 -4.39 27.76 -47.96
N GLN A 8 -4.89 28.95 -47.62
CA GLN A 8 -4.11 30.07 -47.10
C GLN A 8 -4.03 30.00 -45.56
N TYR A 9 -2.81 30.03 -45.02
CA TYR A 9 -2.54 30.04 -43.58
C TYR A 9 -1.98 31.40 -43.15
N PRO A 10 -2.18 31.83 -41.89
CA PRO A 10 -2.89 31.14 -40.81
C PRO A 10 -4.40 31.09 -41.03
N VAL A 11 -5.07 30.13 -40.39
CA VAL A 11 -6.53 30.00 -40.48
C VAL A 11 -7.23 31.21 -39.84
N PRO A 12 -8.43 31.59 -40.30
CA PRO A 12 -9.22 32.66 -39.69
C PRO A 12 -9.52 32.39 -38.20
N VAL A 13 -9.67 33.46 -37.42
CA VAL A 13 -9.94 33.40 -35.97
C VAL A 13 -11.24 32.64 -35.61
N ASN A 14 -12.19 32.57 -36.54
CA ASN A 14 -13.50 31.93 -36.33
C ASN A 14 -13.52 30.44 -36.71
N VAL A 15 -12.38 29.82 -36.99
CA VAL A 15 -12.33 28.38 -37.25
C VAL A 15 -12.58 27.61 -35.94
N PRO A 16 -13.56 26.68 -35.91
CA PRO A 16 -13.84 25.90 -34.71
C PRO A 16 -12.64 25.09 -34.21
N PHE A 17 -12.57 24.90 -32.89
CA PHE A 17 -11.54 24.04 -32.30
C PHE A 17 -11.77 22.57 -32.68
N ILE A 18 -10.68 21.90 -33.04
CA ILE A 18 -10.68 20.46 -33.33
C ILE A 18 -10.57 19.64 -32.04
N SER A 19 -9.98 20.20 -30.97
CA SER A 19 -9.71 19.47 -29.72
C SER A 19 -10.93 18.81 -29.07
N PRO A 20 -12.15 19.39 -29.04
CA PRO A 20 -13.30 18.75 -28.41
C PRO A 20 -13.77 17.52 -29.18
N LEU A 21 -13.60 17.52 -30.51
CA LEU A 21 -13.97 16.37 -31.36
C LEU A 21 -13.08 15.18 -31.08
N ILE A 22 -11.80 15.42 -30.82
CA ILE A 22 -10.85 14.36 -30.45
C ILE A 22 -11.13 13.89 -29.03
N ALA A 23 -11.27 14.82 -28.07
CA ALA A 23 -11.52 14.51 -26.66
C ALA A 23 -12.75 13.59 -26.46
N ALA A 24 -13.84 13.82 -27.21
CA ALA A 24 -15.05 13.02 -27.13
C ALA A 24 -14.91 11.58 -27.66
N GLN A 25 -13.84 11.26 -28.40
CA GLN A 25 -13.60 9.93 -28.98
C GLN A 25 -12.68 9.06 -28.12
N TRP A 26 -12.01 9.64 -27.11
CA TRP A 26 -11.17 8.84 -26.22
C TRP A 26 -12.03 7.95 -25.32
N ASP A 27 -11.62 6.69 -25.19
CA ASP A 27 -12.19 5.79 -24.20
C ASP A 27 -11.66 6.14 -22.80
N HIS A 28 -12.50 6.79 -22.00
CA HIS A 28 -12.21 7.16 -20.61
C HIS A 28 -12.66 6.09 -19.60
N SER A 29 -12.97 4.85 -20.04
CA SER A 29 -13.39 3.76 -19.16
C SER A 29 -12.33 3.36 -18.13
N GLN A 30 -11.05 3.49 -18.48
CA GLN A 30 -9.95 3.18 -17.59
C GLN A 30 -9.67 4.32 -16.61
N GLN A 31 -9.77 4.03 -15.32
CA GLN A 31 -9.44 4.97 -14.25
C GLN A 31 -7.98 4.85 -13.83
N TRP A 32 -7.36 6.00 -13.56
CA TRP A 32 -5.99 6.11 -13.10
C TRP A 32 -5.98 6.68 -11.69
N LYS A 33 -5.00 6.27 -10.87
CA LYS A 33 -4.87 6.75 -9.50
C LYS A 33 -4.44 8.22 -9.51
N ILE A 34 -5.35 9.11 -9.10
CA ILE A 34 -5.07 10.54 -8.94
C ILE A 34 -4.56 10.76 -7.50
N PRO A 35 -3.42 11.46 -7.30
CA PRO A 35 -2.96 11.80 -5.97
C PRO A 35 -4.02 12.60 -5.20
N THR A 36 -4.42 12.11 -4.02
CA THR A 36 -5.36 12.83 -3.14
C THR A 36 -4.61 13.68 -2.13
N PHE A 37 -5.26 14.72 -1.58
CA PHE A 37 -4.67 15.58 -0.56
C PHE A 37 -4.11 14.79 0.63
N GLU A 38 -4.81 13.74 1.05
CA GLU A 38 -4.38 12.85 2.15
C GLU A 38 -3.01 12.19 1.89
N MET A 39 -2.69 11.89 0.63
CA MET A 39 -1.40 11.32 0.26
C MET A 39 -0.24 12.30 0.52
N PHE A 40 -0.51 13.61 0.50
CA PHE A 40 0.49 14.64 0.81
C PHE A 40 0.59 14.88 2.32
N THR A 41 -0.52 14.82 3.06
CA THR A 41 -0.54 15.12 4.50
C THR A 41 -0.11 13.95 5.40
N GLN A 42 -0.17 12.71 4.93
CA GLN A 42 0.36 11.55 5.67
C GLN A 42 1.87 11.67 5.93
N SER A 43 2.61 12.46 5.13
CA SER A 43 4.05 12.73 5.35
C SER A 43 4.33 13.71 6.49
N LEU A 44 3.33 14.51 6.91
CA LEU A 44 3.51 15.62 7.83
C LEU A 44 3.23 15.27 9.31
N GLY A 45 2.68 14.09 9.61
CA GLY A 45 2.10 13.83 10.95
C GLY A 45 2.35 12.48 11.61
N SER A 46 2.82 11.44 10.91
CA SER A 46 3.12 10.16 11.59
C SER A 46 4.09 9.31 10.78
N THR A 47 5.39 9.53 11.00
CA THR A 47 6.41 8.52 10.66
C THR A 47 6.18 7.21 11.43
N GLN A 48 5.39 7.23 12.50
CA GLN A 48 5.20 6.14 13.47
C GLN A 48 4.14 5.10 13.04
N GLN A 49 3.29 5.42 12.07
CA GLN A 49 2.24 4.52 11.56
C GLN A 49 2.49 4.16 10.09
N ALA A 50 2.54 2.86 9.78
CA ALA A 50 2.61 2.35 8.42
C ALA A 50 1.34 1.57 8.04
N LYS A 51 0.77 1.91 6.87
CA LYS A 51 -0.32 1.16 6.25
C LYS A 51 0.24 0.03 5.37
N HIS A 52 -0.19 -1.20 5.61
CA HIS A 52 0.09 -2.37 4.79
C HIS A 52 -1.21 -2.91 4.20
N GLU A 53 -1.27 -3.03 2.88
CA GLU A 53 -2.44 -3.53 2.15
C GLU A 53 -2.12 -4.93 1.59
N ILE A 54 -2.81 -5.95 2.08
CA ILE A 54 -2.61 -7.34 1.72
C ILE A 54 -3.69 -7.73 0.71
N ASP A 55 -3.26 -7.97 -0.52
CA ASP A 55 -4.10 -8.47 -1.61
C ASP A 55 -3.72 -9.93 -1.90
N LEU A 56 -4.71 -10.83 -1.99
CA LEU A 56 -4.49 -12.26 -2.24
C LEU A 56 -4.68 -12.67 -3.71
N ASN A 57 -4.94 -11.71 -4.62
CA ASN A 57 -4.98 -12.00 -6.05
C ASN A 57 -3.65 -12.60 -6.56
N ASP A 58 -3.72 -13.44 -7.60
CA ASP A 58 -2.56 -14.20 -8.12
C ASP A 58 -1.36 -13.32 -8.52
N SER A 59 -1.60 -12.08 -8.95
CA SER A 59 -0.54 -11.13 -9.31
C SER A 59 0.13 -10.44 -8.12
N SER A 60 -0.37 -10.65 -6.89
CA SER A 60 0.12 -10.02 -5.68
C SER A 60 1.31 -10.79 -5.07
N GLU A 61 2.24 -10.06 -4.45
CA GLU A 61 3.33 -10.65 -3.66
C GLU A 61 2.81 -11.48 -2.48
N TYR A 62 1.58 -11.24 -2.01
CA TYR A 62 0.97 -11.92 -0.88
C TYR A 62 0.07 -13.10 -1.28
N SER A 63 -0.03 -13.45 -2.57
CA SER A 63 -0.85 -14.56 -3.07
C SER A 63 -0.58 -15.89 -2.35
N PHE A 64 0.69 -16.13 -1.97
CA PHE A 64 1.10 -17.34 -1.25
C PHE A 64 0.40 -17.53 0.12
N ILE A 65 -0.15 -16.47 0.72
CA ILE A 65 -0.86 -16.54 2.00
C ILE A 65 -2.10 -17.43 1.90
N ILE A 66 -2.68 -17.61 0.71
CA ILE A 66 -3.81 -18.51 0.50
C ILE A 66 -3.53 -19.95 0.91
N GLY A 67 -2.26 -20.36 0.91
CA GLY A 67 -1.82 -21.68 1.36
C GLY A 67 -1.84 -21.87 2.88
N HIS A 68 -1.92 -20.79 3.67
CA HIS A 68 -1.98 -20.86 5.12
C HIS A 68 -3.41 -21.15 5.61
N GLN A 69 -3.82 -22.39 5.41
CA GLN A 69 -5.14 -22.92 5.76
C GLN A 69 -5.11 -23.61 7.12
N ILE A 70 -5.98 -23.17 8.03
CA ILE A 70 -6.18 -23.79 9.34
C ILE A 70 -7.68 -24.02 9.49
N ASP A 71 -8.07 -25.27 9.75
CA ASP A 71 -9.48 -25.69 9.85
C ASP A 71 -10.37 -25.24 8.67
N GLY A 72 -9.80 -25.29 7.45
CA GLY A 72 -10.48 -24.90 6.21
C GLY A 72 -10.65 -23.39 6.02
N ARG A 73 -9.97 -22.56 6.82
CA ARG A 73 -9.99 -21.11 6.72
C ARG A 73 -8.58 -20.60 6.38
N CYS A 74 -8.51 -19.68 5.43
CA CYS A 74 -7.29 -18.92 5.18
C CYS A 74 -7.09 -17.95 6.34
N LEU A 75 -6.05 -18.13 7.14
CA LEU A 75 -5.71 -17.20 8.21
C LEU A 75 -4.43 -16.46 7.85
N PHE A 76 -4.36 -15.18 8.20
CA PHE A 76 -3.10 -14.45 8.08
C PHE A 76 -2.08 -15.05 9.06
N PRO A 77 -0.88 -15.44 8.61
CA PRO A 77 0.09 -16.09 9.48
C PRO A 77 0.52 -15.19 10.64
N ALA A 78 0.67 -15.79 11.83
CA ALA A 78 1.21 -15.09 12.99
C ALA A 78 2.59 -14.47 12.71
N THR A 79 3.42 -15.17 11.95
CA THR A 79 4.74 -14.71 11.49
C THR A 79 4.64 -13.55 10.49
N GLY A 80 3.56 -13.49 9.72
CA GLY A 80 3.27 -12.38 8.81
C GLY A 80 3.18 -11.05 9.56
N TYR A 81 2.55 -11.04 10.74
CA TYR A 81 2.46 -9.84 11.58
C TYR A 81 3.85 -9.33 11.96
N LEU A 82 4.75 -10.23 12.35
CA LEU A 82 6.12 -9.87 12.71
C LEU A 82 6.88 -9.28 11.53
N ILE A 83 6.68 -9.82 10.32
CA ILE A 83 7.27 -9.26 9.09
C ILE A 83 6.75 -7.84 8.83
N LEU A 84 5.45 -7.58 9.00
CA LEU A 84 4.89 -6.22 8.82
C LEU A 84 5.50 -5.23 9.81
N VAL A 85 5.65 -5.63 11.07
CA VAL A 85 6.30 -4.82 12.10
C VAL A 85 7.77 -4.58 11.76
N TRP A 86 8.51 -5.62 11.35
CA TRP A 86 9.92 -5.50 10.99
C TRP A 86 10.13 -4.59 9.78
N LYS A 87 9.32 -4.72 8.71
CA LYS A 87 9.34 -3.80 7.56
C LYS A 87 9.10 -2.35 8.00
N THR A 88 8.16 -2.14 8.93
CA THR A 88 7.82 -0.80 9.45
C THR A 88 8.95 -0.22 10.28
N PHE A 89 9.56 -1.04 11.15
CA PHE A 89 10.68 -0.66 11.98
C PHE A 89 11.93 -0.33 11.16
N ALA A 90 12.25 -1.14 10.15
CA ALA A 90 13.34 -0.87 9.21
C ALA A 90 13.16 0.49 8.51
N LYS A 91 11.94 0.78 8.07
CA LYS A 91 11.61 2.08 7.45
C LYS A 91 11.80 3.25 8.41
N LEU A 92 11.46 3.10 9.69
CA LEU A 92 11.71 4.12 10.72
C LEU A 92 13.20 4.46 10.89
N TYR A 93 14.07 3.48 10.67
CA TYR A 93 15.54 3.62 10.73
C TYR A 93 16.18 3.86 9.36
N ASN A 94 15.39 4.18 8.32
CA ASN A 94 15.84 4.46 6.96
C ASN A 94 16.58 3.30 6.25
N TYR A 95 16.28 2.06 6.60
CA TYR A 95 16.73 0.90 5.82
C TYR A 95 15.83 0.70 4.61
N GLU A 96 16.43 0.51 3.42
CA GLU A 96 15.69 0.16 2.19
C GLU A 96 15.18 -1.29 2.23
N ASP A 97 16.00 -2.19 2.79
CA ASP A 97 15.69 -3.61 2.94
C ASP A 97 15.70 -4.02 4.41
N TYR A 98 14.54 -4.41 4.92
CA TYR A 98 14.36 -4.83 6.30
C TYR A 98 15.25 -6.03 6.69
N ARG A 99 15.62 -6.88 5.71
CA ARG A 99 16.47 -8.07 5.94
C ARG A 99 17.90 -7.71 6.37
N GLN A 100 18.32 -6.47 6.16
CA GLN A 100 19.63 -5.97 6.60
C GLN A 100 19.64 -5.52 8.07
N MET A 101 18.46 -5.44 8.70
CA MET A 101 18.31 -4.96 10.07
C MET A 101 17.99 -6.12 11.00
N SER A 102 18.92 -6.54 11.85
CA SER A 102 18.62 -7.57 12.85
C SER A 102 17.76 -7.00 13.98
N VAL A 103 16.70 -7.70 14.34
CA VAL A 103 15.71 -7.23 15.34
C VAL A 103 15.43 -8.29 16.39
N LEU A 104 15.12 -7.85 17.60
CA LEU A 104 14.61 -8.67 18.69
C LEU A 104 13.13 -8.33 18.89
N PHE A 105 12.30 -9.36 18.96
CA PHE A 105 10.90 -9.22 19.36
C PHE A 105 10.70 -9.75 20.76
N GLU A 106 10.02 -8.97 21.60
CA GLU A 106 9.73 -9.32 22.98
C GLU A 106 8.24 -9.14 23.27
N GLN A 107 7.71 -9.93 24.21
CA GLN A 107 6.37 -9.76 24.76
C GLN A 107 5.26 -9.72 23.70
N ILE A 108 5.40 -10.48 22.62
CA ILE A 108 4.41 -10.55 21.54
C ILE A 108 3.13 -11.18 22.08
N GLN A 109 2.00 -10.50 21.87
CA GLN A 109 0.67 -11.00 22.14
C GLN A 109 -0.18 -10.87 20.87
N ILE A 110 -0.74 -11.99 20.42
CA ILE A 110 -1.68 -12.04 19.30
C ILE A 110 -3.07 -12.22 19.91
N HIS A 111 -3.86 -11.15 19.88
CA HIS A 111 -5.20 -11.12 20.46
C HIS A 111 -6.22 -11.80 19.55
N ARG A 112 -6.01 -11.71 18.23
CA ARG A 112 -6.94 -12.25 17.23
C ARG A 112 -6.22 -12.66 15.94
N ALA A 113 -6.58 -13.82 15.40
CA ALA A 113 -6.19 -14.19 14.04
C ALA A 113 -7.09 -13.49 13.01
N THR A 114 -6.52 -13.01 11.91
CA THR A 114 -7.26 -12.39 10.81
C THR A 114 -7.61 -13.44 9.76
N ILE A 115 -8.88 -13.51 9.40
CA ILE A 115 -9.36 -14.38 8.32
C ILE A 115 -9.14 -13.64 6.99
N CYS A 116 -8.52 -14.30 6.02
CA CYS A 116 -8.28 -13.74 4.71
C CYS A 116 -9.32 -14.22 3.69
N SER A 117 -9.62 -13.36 2.70
CA SER A 117 -10.49 -13.68 1.57
C SER A 117 -9.81 -13.27 0.27
N LEU A 118 -10.07 -14.02 -0.81
CA LEU A 118 -9.67 -13.68 -2.17
C LEU A 118 -10.37 -12.42 -2.70
N THR A 119 -11.56 -12.12 -2.20
CA THR A 119 -12.39 -11.04 -2.74
C THR A 119 -12.00 -9.67 -2.21
N ASN A 120 -11.39 -9.62 -1.02
CA ASN A 120 -11.22 -8.38 -0.28
C ASN A 120 -9.77 -8.24 0.17
N LYS A 121 -9.25 -7.03 0.00
CA LYS A 121 -7.95 -6.65 0.56
C LYS A 121 -8.06 -6.43 2.05
N ILE A 122 -7.01 -6.81 2.77
CA ILE A 122 -6.89 -6.60 4.21
C ILE A 122 -5.97 -5.41 4.43
N ILE A 123 -6.36 -4.50 5.32
CA ILE A 123 -5.54 -3.34 5.65
C ILE A 123 -5.09 -3.46 7.10
N PHE A 124 -3.78 -3.49 7.29
CA PHE A 124 -3.15 -3.41 8.61
C PHE A 124 -2.50 -2.05 8.78
N TYR A 125 -2.70 -1.46 9.96
CA TYR A 125 -1.94 -0.30 10.41
C TYR A 125 -0.98 -0.76 11.49
N VAL A 126 0.31 -0.56 11.26
CA VAL A 126 1.36 -0.87 12.23
C VAL A 126 1.81 0.44 12.85
N ASN A 127 1.62 0.58 14.17
CA ASN A 127 2.13 1.70 14.93
C ASN A 127 3.35 1.24 15.73
N ILE A 128 4.42 2.02 15.73
CA ILE A 128 5.59 1.78 16.58
C ILE A 128 5.97 3.06 17.30
N LEU A 129 6.05 2.99 18.63
CA LEU A 129 6.59 4.07 19.46
C LEU A 129 8.13 4.02 19.43
N PRO A 130 8.82 4.99 18.82
CA PRO A 130 10.28 4.92 18.65
C PRO A 130 11.06 4.96 19.97
N THR A 131 10.46 5.52 21.04
CA THR A 131 11.11 5.71 22.34
C THR A 131 11.41 4.40 23.05
N ASN A 132 10.53 3.40 22.93
CA ASN A 132 10.69 2.12 23.63
C ASN A 132 10.47 0.89 22.73
N GLY A 133 10.10 1.10 21.46
CA GLY A 133 9.87 0.01 20.51
C GLY A 133 8.54 -0.72 20.71
N THR A 134 7.62 -0.21 21.53
CA THR A 134 6.29 -0.80 21.67
C THR A 134 5.55 -0.67 20.36
N PHE A 135 4.96 -1.76 19.88
CA PHE A 135 4.18 -1.76 18.66
C PHE A 135 2.79 -2.34 18.86
N GLU A 136 1.89 -1.90 18.01
CA GLU A 136 0.55 -2.44 17.87
C GLU A 136 0.20 -2.59 16.38
N ILE A 137 -0.56 -3.64 16.05
CA ILE A 137 -1.14 -3.84 14.74
C ILE A 137 -2.64 -3.70 14.87
N ILE A 138 -3.21 -2.83 14.03
CA ILE A 138 -4.63 -2.51 14.01
C ILE A 138 -5.22 -3.03 12.70
N GLU A 139 -6.34 -3.75 12.81
CA GLU A 139 -7.18 -4.20 11.70
C GLU A 139 -8.62 -3.79 12.00
N ASN A 140 -9.29 -3.09 11.07
CA ASN A 140 -10.67 -2.63 11.25
C ASN A 140 -10.89 -1.88 12.58
N ASN A 141 -10.01 -0.92 12.89
CA ASN A 141 -9.99 -0.12 14.13
C ASN A 141 -9.87 -0.93 15.43
N THR A 142 -9.46 -2.20 15.37
CA THR A 142 -9.23 -3.05 16.53
C THR A 142 -7.77 -3.47 16.61
N ILE A 143 -7.18 -3.41 17.79
CA ILE A 143 -5.82 -3.91 18.03
C ILE A 143 -5.87 -5.44 18.01
N ILE A 144 -5.06 -6.05 17.14
CA ILE A 144 -5.02 -7.51 16.95
C ILE A 144 -3.70 -8.12 17.41
N VAL A 145 -2.61 -7.34 17.43
CA VAL A 145 -1.30 -7.77 17.90
C VAL A 145 -0.63 -6.63 18.65
N THR A 146 0.05 -6.94 19.74
CA THR A 146 0.90 -6.01 20.48
C THR A 146 2.24 -6.66 20.80
N GLY A 147 3.26 -5.86 21.06
CA GLY A 147 4.53 -6.35 21.55
C GLY A 147 5.58 -5.26 21.58
N ARG A 148 6.84 -5.67 21.65
CA ARG A 148 7.99 -4.77 21.60
C ARG A 148 9.00 -5.25 20.56
N ILE A 149 9.56 -4.32 19.80
CA ILE A 149 10.64 -4.55 18.85
C ILE A 149 11.84 -3.66 19.19
N SER A 150 13.04 -4.21 19.11
CA SER A 150 14.30 -3.47 19.30
C SER A 150 15.34 -3.94 18.29
N LEU A 151 16.42 -3.17 18.13
CA LEU A 151 17.61 -3.63 17.42
C LEU A 151 18.20 -4.81 18.19
N SER A 152 18.54 -5.88 17.47
CA SER A 152 19.35 -6.95 18.06
C SER A 152 20.77 -6.41 18.20
N GLU A 153 21.28 -6.34 19.42
CA GLU A 153 22.73 -6.24 19.62
C GLU A 153 23.35 -7.51 19.03
N GLN A 154 24.32 -7.36 18.14
CA GLN A 154 25.13 -8.50 17.68
C GLN A 154 25.88 -9.01 18.92
N LEU A 155 25.48 -10.17 19.43
CA LEU A 155 26.29 -10.92 20.40
C LEU A 155 27.57 -11.44 19.74
#